data_AF-A0A379VX66-F1
#
_entry.id   AF-A0A379VX66-F1
#
_cell.length_a   1.000
_cell.length_b   1.000
_cell.length_c   1.000
_cell.angle_alpha   90.00
_cell.angle_beta   90.00
_cell.angle_gamma   90.00
#
_symmetry.space_group_name_H-M   'P 1'
#
loop_
_entity.id
_entity.type
_entity.pdbx_description
1 polymer ?
#
loop_
_entity_poly.entity_id
_entity_poly.type
_entity_poly.pdbx_seq_one_letter_code
_entity_poly.pdbx_strand_id
1 'polypeptide(L)'
;MSRDVVQLNCSCCREVVRAPADQGWHWRNAPCLSLRCEGRYQEAENAVTWHWDNMDIARVQGAEHTGLLSREDREATEQSFYRGNQPWNINLLSATPTLEMGIDVGDLSTVLLLFLFHPRRLITYSVLVVPGVKTAMRLTLRWLRGNPHDQFFFEQPLEMMQGQVQAPGVFLNATAILERQLAAFCMDNWVKTGVPASAISKNVKQMLDELEFGHKSGFPYNFLRYVDQHHVYIAQQFSSIFPDLTEDTRLQLLSYLQGAPGQRSLVQPYRRSIKTAGGGSQIVAFPD
;
A
#
# COMPACT_ATOMS: atom_id res chain seq x y z
N MET A 1 37.44 -16.37 -35.47
CA MET A 1 36.05 -16.02 -35.87
C MET A 1 36.10 -14.66 -36.53
N SER A 2 35.64 -14.55 -37.78
CA SER A 2 35.58 -13.25 -38.50
C SER A 2 34.49 -12.37 -37.89
N ARG A 3 34.77 -11.08 -37.71
CA ARG A 3 33.79 -10.08 -37.23
C ARG A 3 32.97 -9.47 -38.36
N ASP A 4 33.35 -9.77 -39.61
CA ASP A 4 32.71 -9.22 -40.80
C ASP A 4 31.85 -10.31 -41.46
N VAL A 5 30.54 -10.06 -41.51
CA VAL A 5 29.51 -11.04 -41.88
C VAL A 5 28.55 -10.40 -42.86
N VAL A 6 28.28 -11.09 -43.96
CA VAL A 6 27.24 -10.71 -44.92
C VAL A 6 25.97 -11.52 -44.67
N GLN A 7 24.82 -10.87 -44.77
CA GLN A 7 23.52 -11.53 -44.75
C GLN A 7 22.98 -11.68 -46.18
N LEU A 8 22.61 -12.91 -46.55
CA LEU A 8 21.92 -13.19 -47.81
C LEU A 8 20.53 -13.75 -47.53
N ASN A 9 19.53 -13.22 -48.23
CA ASN A 9 18.15 -13.66 -48.14
C ASN A 9 17.75 -14.35 -49.46
N CYS A 10 16.98 -15.43 -49.36
CA CYS A 10 16.39 -16.06 -50.53
C CYS A 10 15.34 -15.15 -51.17
N SER A 11 15.36 -15.01 -52.50
CA SER A 11 14.40 -14.23 -53.28
C SER A 11 12.95 -14.74 -53.20
N CYS A 12 12.74 -16.02 -52.85
CA CYS A 12 11.41 -16.65 -52.81
C CYS A 12 10.91 -16.89 -51.38
N CYS A 13 11.63 -17.68 -50.56
CA CYS A 13 11.17 -18.04 -49.22
C CYS A 13 11.71 -17.13 -48.09
N ARG A 14 12.57 -16.15 -48.41
CA ARG A 14 13.25 -15.27 -47.45
C ARG A 14 14.09 -15.99 -46.38
N GLU A 15 14.47 -17.25 -46.61
CA GLU A 15 15.45 -17.94 -45.78
C GLU A 15 16.76 -17.14 -45.72
N VAL A 16 17.34 -17.06 -44.52
CA VAL A 16 18.49 -16.19 -44.22
C VAL A 16 19.73 -17.04 -44.01
N VAL A 17 20.78 -16.75 -44.78
CA VAL A 17 22.13 -17.31 -44.58
C VAL A 17 23.08 -16.19 -44.15
N ARG A 18 23.86 -16.46 -43.11
CA ARG A 18 24.92 -15.57 -42.62
C ARG A 18 26.26 -16.24 -42.89
N ALA A 19 27.10 -15.59 -43.69
CA ALA A 19 28.42 -16.10 -44.04
C ALA A 19 29.50 -15.05 -43.73
N PRO A 20 30.73 -15.47 -43.42
CA PRO A 20 31.87 -14.57 -43.36
C PRO A 20 31.95 -13.71 -44.63
N ALA A 21 32.24 -12.42 -44.51
CA ALA A 21 32.23 -11.48 -45.64
C ALA A 21 33.18 -11.90 -46.78
N ASP A 22 34.33 -12.51 -46.43
CA ASP A 22 35.31 -13.07 -47.37
C ASP A 22 34.78 -14.30 -48.15
N GLN A 23 33.71 -14.93 -47.66
CA GLN A 23 33.07 -16.10 -48.26
C GLN A 23 31.66 -15.81 -48.78
N GLY A 24 31.19 -14.56 -48.66
CA GLY A 24 29.85 -14.14 -49.10
C GLY A 24 29.57 -14.43 -50.57
N TRP A 25 30.61 -14.34 -51.40
CA TRP A 25 30.55 -14.62 -52.83
C TRP A 25 30.12 -16.06 -53.16
N HIS A 26 30.40 -17.04 -52.29
CA HIS A 26 29.96 -18.43 -52.49
C HIS A 26 28.44 -18.58 -52.44
N TRP A 27 27.77 -17.71 -51.68
CA TRP A 27 26.34 -17.76 -51.45
C TRP A 27 25.57 -16.86 -52.41
N ARG A 28 26.24 -15.87 -53.02
CA ARG A 28 25.63 -14.97 -53.98
C ARG A 28 25.12 -15.77 -55.19
N ASN A 29 23.81 -15.71 -55.45
CA ASN A 29 23.12 -16.44 -56.52
C ASN A 29 23.10 -17.98 -56.36
N ALA A 30 23.47 -18.51 -55.19
CA ALA A 30 23.36 -19.94 -54.89
C ALA A 30 21.87 -20.35 -54.77
N PRO A 31 21.51 -21.60 -55.12
CA PRO A 31 20.16 -22.11 -54.92
C PRO A 31 19.82 -22.16 -53.42
N CYS A 32 18.55 -21.94 -53.10
CA CYS A 32 18.04 -22.01 -51.74
C CYS A 32 18.25 -23.42 -51.14
N LEU A 33 18.57 -23.47 -49.84
CA LEU A 33 18.79 -24.73 -49.12
C LEU A 33 17.48 -25.37 -48.63
N SER A 34 16.41 -24.57 -48.53
CA SER A 34 15.07 -25.08 -48.23
C SER A 34 14.62 -26.12 -49.24
N LEU A 35 14.23 -27.30 -48.74
CA LEU A 35 13.58 -28.35 -49.51
C LEU A 35 12.32 -27.78 -50.17
N ARG A 36 12.31 -27.72 -51.52
CA ARG A 36 11.23 -27.21 -52.39
C ARG A 36 11.22 -25.70 -52.69
N CYS A 37 12.29 -24.97 -52.38
CA CYS A 37 12.43 -23.58 -52.82
C CYS A 37 13.31 -23.48 -54.07
N GLU A 38 12.78 -22.88 -55.14
CA GLU A 38 13.54 -22.60 -56.39
C GLU A 38 14.19 -21.20 -56.37
N GLY A 39 14.08 -20.49 -55.25
CA GLY A 39 14.68 -19.17 -55.09
C GLY A 39 16.20 -19.20 -55.00
N ARG A 40 16.81 -18.02 -55.11
CA ARG A 40 18.26 -17.85 -55.02
C ARG A 40 18.62 -16.84 -53.95
N TYR A 41 19.78 -17.01 -53.33
CA TYR A 41 20.28 -16.10 -52.33
C TYR A 41 20.78 -14.80 -52.96
N GLN A 42 20.27 -13.68 -52.47
CA GLN A 42 20.68 -12.33 -52.83
C GLN A 42 21.17 -11.62 -51.57
N GLU A 43 22.17 -10.77 -51.70
CA GLU A 43 22.62 -9.95 -50.59
C GLU A 43 21.48 -9.04 -50.16
N ALA A 44 21.16 -9.11 -48.87
CA ALA A 44 20.23 -8.19 -48.24
C ALA A 44 21.05 -7.12 -47.53
N GLU A 45 20.57 -5.88 -47.54
CA GLU A 45 21.06 -4.91 -46.58
C GLU A 45 20.94 -5.52 -45.19
N ASN A 46 22.04 -5.49 -44.44
CA ASN A 46 22.07 -5.98 -43.07
C ASN A 46 20.98 -5.23 -42.31
N ALA A 47 19.83 -5.88 -42.08
CA ALA A 47 18.79 -5.38 -41.21
C ALA A 47 19.48 -5.06 -39.88
N VAL A 48 19.29 -3.83 -39.38
CA VAL A 48 19.94 -3.31 -38.17
C VAL A 48 19.96 -4.41 -37.11
N THR A 49 21.10 -5.06 -37.00
CA THR A 49 21.28 -6.09 -36.01
C THR A 49 21.54 -5.30 -34.74
N TRP A 50 20.70 -5.45 -33.74
CA TRP A 50 20.91 -4.79 -32.45
C TRP A 50 22.26 -5.28 -31.91
N HIS A 51 23.30 -4.48 -32.11
CA HIS A 51 24.64 -4.77 -31.62
C HIS A 51 24.65 -4.42 -30.14
N TRP A 52 24.68 -5.44 -29.30
CA TRP A 52 24.83 -5.30 -27.84
C TRP A 52 26.04 -4.43 -27.47
N ASP A 53 27.07 -4.42 -28.34
CA ASP A 53 28.31 -3.65 -28.18
C ASP A 53 28.09 -2.12 -28.12
N ASN A 54 26.97 -1.63 -28.67
CA ASN A 54 26.60 -0.20 -28.66
C ASN A 54 25.43 0.10 -27.70
N MET A 55 24.96 -0.88 -26.94
CA MET A 55 23.92 -0.67 -25.93
C MET A 55 24.55 -0.46 -24.57
N ASP A 56 24.05 0.53 -23.83
CA ASP A 56 24.37 0.69 -22.43
C ASP A 56 23.62 -0.40 -21.63
N ILE A 57 24.29 -1.54 -21.43
CA ILE A 57 23.70 -2.70 -20.76
C ILE A 57 23.76 -2.45 -19.25
N ALA A 58 22.64 -1.99 -18.70
CA ALA A 58 22.45 -1.92 -17.25
C ALA A 58 21.92 -3.26 -16.70
N ARG A 59 22.51 -3.75 -15.61
CA ARG A 59 21.98 -4.88 -14.86
C ARG A 59 20.70 -4.45 -14.13
N VAL A 60 19.63 -5.22 -14.28
CA VAL A 60 18.40 -5.02 -13.49
C VAL A 60 18.56 -5.69 -12.14
N GLN A 61 18.50 -4.91 -11.07
CA GLN A 61 18.48 -5.38 -9.69
C GLN A 61 17.15 -4.97 -9.07
N GLY A 62 16.25 -5.96 -8.96
CA GLY A 62 14.94 -5.81 -8.35
C GLY A 62 14.98 -5.99 -6.84
N ALA A 63 14.13 -5.24 -6.14
CA ALA A 63 13.80 -5.47 -4.73
C ALA A 63 12.32 -5.19 -4.46
N GLU A 64 11.81 -5.74 -3.37
CA GLU A 64 10.43 -5.48 -2.92
C GLU A 64 10.38 -4.33 -1.90
N HIS A 65 9.26 -3.61 -1.89
CA HIS A 65 8.98 -2.58 -0.89
C HIS A 65 7.56 -2.77 -0.34
N THR A 66 7.47 -3.43 0.82
CA THR A 66 6.19 -3.81 1.44
C THR A 66 6.17 -3.48 2.93
N GLY A 67 4.97 -3.30 3.48
CA GLY A 67 4.79 -3.06 4.92
C GLY A 67 5.11 -4.28 5.79
N LEU A 68 5.37 -5.44 5.18
CA LEU A 68 5.78 -6.67 5.86
C LEU A 68 7.29 -6.71 6.14
N LEU A 69 8.07 -5.90 5.44
CA LEU A 69 9.50 -5.82 5.66
C LEU A 69 9.83 -5.07 6.96
N SER A 70 10.95 -5.46 7.57
CA SER A 70 11.51 -4.72 8.70
C SER A 70 11.77 -3.26 8.31
N ARG A 71 11.93 -2.40 9.32
CA ARG A 71 12.24 -1.00 9.06
C ARG A 71 13.65 -0.89 8.46
N GLU A 72 14.58 -1.66 8.98
CA GLU A 72 15.98 -1.71 8.58
C GLU A 72 16.12 -2.12 7.11
N ASP A 73 15.40 -3.15 6.66
CA ASP A 73 15.45 -3.64 5.27
C ASP A 73 14.87 -2.61 4.28
N ARG A 74 13.80 -1.91 4.67
CA ARG A 74 13.21 -0.84 3.86
C ARG A 74 14.16 0.34 3.71
N GLU A 75 14.73 0.82 4.82
CA GLU A 75 15.68 1.92 4.80
C GLU A 75 16.94 1.56 3.97
N ALA A 76 17.44 0.32 4.06
CA ALA A 76 18.55 -0.14 3.23
C ALA A 76 18.19 -0.19 1.73
N THR A 77 16.98 -0.65 1.41
CA THR A 77 16.46 -0.71 0.03
C THR A 77 16.28 0.69 -0.56
N GLU A 78 15.68 1.61 0.20
CA GLU A 78 15.51 3.01 -0.17
C GLU A 78 16.85 3.71 -0.42
N GLN A 79 17.82 3.53 0.48
CA GLN A 79 19.16 4.13 0.32
C GLN A 79 19.92 3.57 -0.88
N SER A 80 19.83 2.25 -1.11
CA SER A 80 20.45 1.60 -2.27
C SER A 80 19.84 2.11 -3.58
N PHE A 81 18.52 2.29 -3.62
CA PHE A 81 17.82 2.83 -4.79
C PHE A 81 18.11 4.31 -5.03
N TYR A 82 18.16 5.12 -3.96
CA TYR A 82 18.36 6.57 -4.07
C TYR A 82 19.80 6.97 -4.43
N ARG A 83 20.81 6.35 -3.80
CA ARG A 83 22.23 6.75 -3.94
C ARG A 83 23.03 5.84 -4.86
N GLY A 84 22.38 4.84 -5.43
CA GLY A 84 23.06 3.72 -6.01
C GLY A 84 23.55 3.95 -7.44
N ASN A 85 24.87 4.17 -7.62
CA ASN A 85 25.47 4.27 -8.95
C ASN A 85 26.24 3.02 -9.41
N GLN A 86 26.27 1.96 -8.60
CA GLN A 86 26.98 0.72 -8.90
C GLN A 86 26.06 -0.31 -9.56
N PRO A 87 26.60 -1.24 -10.39
CA PRO A 87 25.79 -2.26 -11.08
C PRO A 87 25.01 -3.23 -10.18
N TRP A 88 25.35 -3.31 -8.89
CA TRP A 88 24.67 -4.17 -7.90
C TRP A 88 23.66 -3.41 -7.03
N ASN A 89 23.51 -2.10 -7.26
CA ASN A 89 22.51 -1.31 -6.54
C ASN A 89 21.14 -1.51 -7.17
N ILE A 90 20.11 -1.31 -6.35
CA ILE A 90 18.72 -1.56 -6.72
C ILE A 90 18.28 -0.48 -7.70
N ASN A 91 17.71 -0.88 -8.84
CA ASN A 91 17.18 0.03 -9.86
C ASN A 91 15.76 -0.34 -10.33
N LEU A 92 15.16 -1.35 -9.70
CA LEU A 92 13.77 -1.72 -9.90
C LEU A 92 13.12 -2.01 -8.53
N LEU A 93 12.04 -1.30 -8.22
CA LEU A 93 11.26 -1.52 -7.01
C LEU A 93 9.88 -2.09 -7.35
N SER A 94 9.55 -3.22 -6.74
CA SER A 94 8.19 -3.74 -6.71
C SER A 94 7.55 -3.33 -5.39
N ALA A 95 6.65 -2.35 -5.44
CA ALA A 95 6.09 -1.74 -4.25
C ALA A 95 4.59 -1.97 -4.11
N THR A 96 4.16 -2.05 -2.86
CA THR A 96 2.76 -1.87 -2.45
C THR A 96 2.48 -0.37 -2.24
N PRO A 97 1.25 0.07 -1.88
CA PRO A 97 0.94 1.48 -1.60
C PRO A 97 1.78 2.18 -0.52
N THR A 98 2.77 1.50 0.06
CA THR A 98 3.76 2.06 0.98
C THR A 98 4.58 3.21 0.37
N LEU A 99 4.86 3.17 -0.94
CA LEU A 99 5.52 4.28 -1.65
C LEU A 99 4.57 5.48 -1.93
N GLU A 100 3.26 5.34 -1.71
CA GLU A 100 2.30 6.44 -1.90
C GLU A 100 2.29 7.43 -0.72
N MET A 101 2.96 7.10 0.38
CA MET A 101 2.89 7.82 1.66
C MET A 101 3.89 8.99 1.76
N GLY A 102 4.41 9.47 0.63
CA GLY A 102 5.31 10.64 0.58
C GLY A 102 6.76 10.35 0.97
N ILE A 103 7.21 9.10 0.81
CA ILE A 103 8.62 8.75 0.99
C ILE A 103 9.44 9.16 -0.23
N ASP A 104 10.59 9.78 0.00
CA ASP A 104 11.46 10.27 -1.06
C ASP A 104 12.41 9.15 -1.52
N VAL A 105 12.05 8.53 -2.64
CA VAL A 105 12.89 7.53 -3.34
C VAL A 105 13.70 8.16 -4.49
N GLY A 106 13.74 9.49 -4.58
CA GLY A 106 14.49 10.22 -5.59
C GLY A 106 13.74 10.33 -6.93
N ASP A 107 14.50 10.58 -8.00
CA ASP A 107 13.97 10.78 -9.34
C ASP A 107 13.63 9.45 -10.03
N LEU A 108 12.34 9.20 -10.21
CA LEU A 108 11.84 8.07 -11.00
C LEU A 108 11.75 8.44 -12.48
N SER A 109 12.40 7.65 -13.33
CA SER A 109 12.30 7.80 -14.79
C SER A 109 11.05 7.10 -15.36
N THR A 110 10.70 5.94 -14.79
CA THR A 110 9.57 5.13 -15.24
C THR A 110 8.81 4.58 -14.04
N VAL A 111 7.47 4.63 -14.11
CA VAL A 111 6.57 4.03 -13.12
C VAL A 111 5.61 3.09 -13.84
N LEU A 112 5.56 1.83 -13.39
CA LEU A 112 4.62 0.83 -13.90
C LEU A 112 3.51 0.56 -12.88
N LEU A 113 2.28 0.85 -13.26
CA LEU A 113 1.09 0.64 -12.44
C LEU A 113 0.35 -0.61 -12.94
N LEU A 114 0.24 -1.64 -12.10
CA LEU A 114 -0.32 -2.95 -12.49
C LEU A 114 -1.85 -3.06 -12.30
N PHE A 115 -2.51 -1.93 -12.00
CA PHE A 115 -3.95 -1.85 -11.80
C PHE A 115 -4.47 -0.42 -11.99
N LEU A 116 -5.76 -0.30 -12.29
CA LEU A 116 -6.45 0.99 -12.39
C LEU A 116 -7.11 1.34 -11.05
N PHE A 117 -6.68 2.46 -10.48
CA PHE A 117 -7.28 3.00 -9.26
C PHE A 117 -8.64 3.63 -9.61
N HIS A 118 -9.66 3.37 -8.79
CA HIS A 118 -10.92 4.11 -8.85
C HIS A 118 -10.66 5.63 -8.83
N PRO A 119 -11.43 6.46 -9.55
CA PRO A 119 -11.24 7.92 -9.61
C PRO A 119 -11.29 8.63 -8.23
N ARG A 120 -11.83 7.97 -7.20
CA ARG A 120 -11.76 8.43 -5.79
C ARG A 120 -10.37 8.34 -5.16
N ARG A 121 -9.36 7.80 -5.86
CA ARG A 121 -7.97 7.62 -5.39
C ARG A 121 -6.94 8.25 -6.34
N LEU A 122 -7.32 9.30 -7.06
CA LEU A 122 -6.42 10.03 -7.98
C LEU A 122 -5.25 10.75 -7.27
N ILE A 123 -5.30 10.91 -5.95
CA ILE A 123 -4.18 11.39 -5.13
C ILE A 123 -2.92 10.53 -5.33
N THR A 124 -3.08 9.21 -5.39
CA THR A 124 -1.98 8.27 -5.61
C THR A 124 -1.23 8.54 -6.92
N TYR A 125 -1.96 8.84 -8.01
CA TYR A 125 -1.35 9.14 -9.31
C TYR A 125 -0.52 10.43 -9.23
N SER A 126 -1.04 11.45 -8.55
CA SER A 126 -0.38 12.74 -8.40
C SER A 126 0.91 12.64 -7.58
N VAL A 127 0.89 11.86 -6.50
CA VAL A 127 2.03 11.68 -5.58
C VAL A 127 3.13 10.82 -6.22
N LEU A 128 2.79 9.76 -6.94
CA LEU A 128 3.78 8.94 -7.65
C LEU A 128 4.43 9.67 -8.83
N VAL A 129 3.74 10.67 -9.40
CA VAL A 129 4.23 11.45 -10.55
C VAL A 129 5.08 12.65 -10.11
N VAL A 130 5.06 13.06 -8.83
CA VAL A 130 5.80 14.23 -8.34
C VAL A 130 6.58 13.87 -7.06
N PRO A 131 7.90 13.67 -7.16
CA PRO A 131 8.80 14.75 -6.72
C PRO A 131 10.07 14.89 -7.57
N GLY A 132 10.65 16.11 -7.62
CA GLY A 132 12.12 16.22 -7.63
C GLY A 132 12.90 16.64 -8.89
N VAL A 133 12.31 17.25 -9.93
CA VAL A 133 12.98 17.99 -11.04
C VAL A 133 14.49 17.70 -11.27
N LYS A 134 14.86 16.62 -11.99
CA LYS A 134 16.09 16.60 -12.85
C LYS A 134 16.01 15.80 -14.17
N THR A 135 14.93 15.06 -14.46
CA THR A 135 14.81 14.31 -15.73
C THR A 135 13.76 14.92 -16.64
N ALA A 136 14.13 15.20 -17.90
CA ALA A 136 13.28 15.88 -18.88
C ALA A 136 12.06 15.07 -19.36
N MET A 137 12.01 13.76 -19.07
CA MET A 137 10.91 12.88 -19.47
C MET A 137 10.65 11.78 -18.44
N ARG A 138 9.37 11.59 -18.09
CA ARG A 138 8.89 10.51 -17.21
C ARG A 138 7.88 9.66 -17.98
N LEU A 139 8.00 8.35 -17.86
CA LEU A 139 7.08 7.40 -18.49
C LEU A 139 6.23 6.71 -17.41
N THR A 140 4.91 6.94 -17.46
CA THR A 140 3.97 6.16 -16.64
C THR A 140 3.22 5.19 -17.51
N LEU A 141 3.47 3.90 -17.28
CA LEU A 141 2.75 2.82 -17.95
C LEU A 141 1.71 2.25 -17.00
N ARG A 142 0.50 2.03 -17.49
CA ARG A 142 -0.55 1.35 -16.75
C ARG A 142 -0.98 0.09 -17.48
N TRP A 143 -0.95 -1.01 -16.75
CA TRP A 143 -1.43 -2.31 -17.22
C TRP A 143 -2.87 -2.53 -16.75
N LEU A 144 -3.77 -2.83 -17.68
CA LEU A 144 -5.19 -3.08 -17.43
C LEU A 144 -5.47 -4.58 -17.43
N ARG A 145 -6.38 -5.03 -16.55
CA ARG A 145 -6.72 -6.47 -16.43
C ARG A 145 -7.91 -6.89 -17.28
N GLY A 146 -8.52 -5.96 -18.01
CA GLY A 146 -9.68 -6.22 -18.87
C GLY A 146 -11.00 -6.39 -18.12
N ASN A 147 -11.11 -5.89 -16.89
CA ASN A 147 -12.38 -5.84 -16.18
C ASN A 147 -13.29 -4.72 -16.75
N PRO A 148 -14.62 -4.76 -16.55
CA PRO A 148 -15.54 -3.75 -17.11
C PRO A 148 -15.20 -2.30 -16.71
N HIS A 149 -14.67 -2.11 -15.50
CA HIS A 149 -14.25 -0.81 -15.00
C HIS A 149 -13.00 -0.29 -15.73
N ASP A 150 -12.00 -1.14 -15.97
CA ASP A 150 -10.79 -0.83 -16.70
C ASP A 150 -11.09 -0.52 -18.17
N GLN A 151 -12.06 -1.25 -18.77
CA GLN A 151 -12.50 -1.03 -20.14
C GLN A 151 -13.11 0.37 -20.32
N PHE A 152 -13.96 0.81 -19.38
CA PHE A 152 -14.54 2.15 -19.41
C PHE A 152 -13.45 3.24 -19.49
N PHE A 153 -12.44 3.16 -18.62
CA PHE A 153 -11.34 4.13 -18.62
C PHE A 153 -10.32 3.95 -19.74
N PHE A 154 -10.28 2.77 -20.37
CA PHE A 154 -9.51 2.54 -21.60
C PHE A 154 -10.16 3.25 -22.79
N GLU A 155 -11.48 3.19 -22.91
CA GLU A 155 -12.25 3.88 -23.95
C GLU A 155 -12.31 5.39 -23.71
N GLN A 156 -12.33 5.83 -22.44
CA GLN A 156 -12.46 7.22 -22.05
C GLN A 156 -11.31 7.68 -21.11
N PRO A 157 -10.05 7.73 -21.62
CA PRO A 157 -8.89 8.05 -20.79
C PRO A 157 -8.89 9.48 -20.26
N LEU A 158 -9.56 10.41 -20.96
CA LEU A 158 -9.67 11.81 -20.53
C LEU A 158 -10.50 11.97 -19.25
N GLU A 159 -11.54 11.15 -19.05
CA GLU A 159 -12.34 11.21 -17.81
C GLU A 159 -11.52 10.82 -16.58
N MET A 160 -10.57 9.89 -16.75
CA MET A 160 -9.62 9.53 -15.70
C MET A 160 -8.65 10.67 -15.39
N MET A 161 -8.13 11.36 -16.41
CA MET A 161 -7.14 12.44 -16.24
C MET A 161 -7.77 13.75 -15.75
N GLN A 162 -9.00 14.04 -16.16
CA GLN A 162 -9.76 15.22 -15.77
C GLN A 162 -10.54 15.01 -14.45
N GLY A 163 -10.56 13.78 -13.94
CA GLY A 163 -11.28 13.42 -12.72
C GLY A 163 -10.91 14.32 -11.56
N GLN A 164 -11.92 14.90 -10.91
CA GLN A 164 -11.71 15.74 -9.75
C GLN A 164 -11.27 14.89 -8.56
N VAL A 165 -10.13 15.24 -7.96
CA VAL A 165 -9.72 14.71 -6.66
C VAL A 165 -10.72 15.18 -5.62
N GLN A 166 -11.60 14.28 -5.20
CA GLN A 166 -12.54 14.56 -4.11
C GLN A 166 -11.76 14.62 -2.79
N ALA A 167 -11.98 15.69 -2.02
CA ALA A 167 -11.45 15.75 -0.66
C ALA A 167 -12.04 14.59 0.15
N PRO A 168 -11.24 13.92 1.00
CA PRO A 168 -11.75 12.86 1.85
C PRO A 168 -12.82 13.44 2.78
N GLY A 169 -14.03 12.89 2.70
CA GLY A 169 -15.09 13.25 3.64
C GLY A 169 -14.82 12.63 5.01
N VAL A 170 -14.90 13.45 6.05
CA VAL A 170 -14.86 12.97 7.44
C VAL A 170 -16.30 12.89 7.95
N PHE A 171 -16.76 11.69 8.28
CA PHE A 171 -18.09 11.50 8.87
C PHE A 171 -18.00 11.61 10.39
N LEU A 172 -18.25 12.81 10.92
CA LEU A 172 -18.14 13.09 12.36
C LEU A 172 -19.21 12.35 13.19
N ASN A 173 -20.35 11.98 12.62
CA ASN A 173 -21.40 11.21 13.30
C ASN A 173 -21.14 9.69 13.29
N ALA A 174 -19.89 9.26 13.07
CA ALA A 174 -19.51 7.85 13.15
C ALA A 174 -19.49 7.39 14.62
N THR A 175 -20.63 6.95 15.17
CA THR A 175 -20.77 6.58 16.59
C THR A 175 -19.68 5.62 17.07
N ALA A 176 -19.32 4.60 16.28
CA ALA A 176 -18.28 3.64 16.70
C ALA A 176 -16.88 4.26 16.83
N ILE A 177 -16.55 5.31 16.07
CA ILE A 177 -15.28 6.03 16.22
C ILE A 177 -15.36 6.93 17.44
N LEU A 178 -16.47 7.67 17.58
CA LEU A 178 -16.71 8.55 18.72
C LEU A 178 -16.71 7.78 20.05
N GLU A 179 -17.28 6.58 20.12
CA GLU A 179 -17.25 5.71 21.31
C GLU A 179 -15.81 5.38 21.74
N ARG A 180 -14.93 5.04 20.78
CA ARG A 180 -13.51 4.74 21.07
C ARG A 180 -12.77 5.99 21.54
N GLN A 181 -13.01 7.13 20.90
CA GLN A 181 -12.40 8.40 21.30
C GLN A 181 -12.94 8.89 22.65
N LEU A 182 -14.22 8.66 22.93
CA LEU A 182 -14.85 8.97 24.20
C LEU A 182 -14.28 8.11 25.34
N ALA A 183 -14.01 6.82 25.09
CA ALA A 183 -13.33 5.96 26.05
C ALA A 183 -11.93 6.47 26.39
N ALA A 184 -11.14 6.87 25.38
CA ALA A 184 -9.83 7.49 25.58
C ALA A 184 -9.95 8.84 26.33
N PHE A 185 -10.93 9.68 25.95
CA PHE A 185 -11.20 10.95 26.62
C PHE A 185 -11.59 10.77 28.10
N CYS A 186 -12.34 9.71 28.44
CA CYS A 186 -12.62 9.34 29.82
C CYS A 186 -11.34 9.00 30.59
N MET A 187 -10.44 8.20 29.99
CA MET A 187 -9.16 7.84 30.61
C MET A 187 -8.27 9.06 30.82
N ASP A 188 -8.19 9.96 29.84
CA ASP A 188 -7.41 11.20 29.97
C ASP A 188 -7.93 12.10 31.09
N ASN A 189 -9.25 12.29 31.18
CA ASN A 189 -9.85 13.08 32.27
C ASN A 189 -9.65 12.42 33.64
N TRP A 190 -9.73 11.09 33.71
CA TRP A 190 -9.44 10.35 34.93
C TRP A 190 -7.97 10.54 35.36
N VAL A 191 -7.01 10.39 34.45
CA VAL A 191 -5.58 10.59 34.77
C VAL A 191 -5.31 12.04 35.20
N LYS A 192 -5.99 13.02 34.58
CA LYS A 192 -5.89 14.44 34.95
C LYS A 192 -6.33 14.75 36.38
N THR A 193 -7.15 13.92 37.03
CA THR A 193 -7.51 14.15 38.44
C THR A 193 -6.37 13.85 39.41
N GLY A 194 -5.17 13.52 38.93
CA GLY A 194 -4.00 13.25 39.78
C GLY A 194 -3.97 11.83 40.33
N VAL A 195 -4.55 10.88 39.60
CA VAL A 195 -4.57 9.46 39.97
C VAL A 195 -3.12 8.95 40.10
N PRO A 196 -2.76 8.25 41.19
CA PRO A 196 -1.40 7.74 41.36
C PRO A 196 -1.09 6.68 40.30
N ALA A 197 0.19 6.57 39.90
CA ALA A 197 0.63 5.57 38.92
C ALA A 197 0.34 4.11 39.34
N SER A 198 0.09 3.87 40.63
CA SER A 198 -0.32 2.57 41.18
C SER A 198 -1.80 2.23 40.95
N ALA A 199 -2.62 3.18 40.52
CA ALA A 199 -4.05 2.94 40.27
C ALA A 199 -4.32 2.11 39.01
N ILE A 200 -3.34 2.06 38.09
CA ILE A 200 -3.31 1.15 36.96
C ILE A 200 -2.24 0.10 37.27
N SER A 201 -2.65 -1.16 37.44
CA SER A 201 -1.72 -2.24 37.73
C SER A 201 -0.67 -2.36 36.63
N LYS A 202 0.59 -2.62 36.98
CA LYS A 202 1.67 -2.78 35.98
C LYS A 202 1.52 -4.07 35.15
N ASN A 203 0.90 -5.08 35.75
CA ASN A 203 0.73 -6.40 35.15
C ASN A 203 -0.74 -6.62 34.79
N VAL A 204 -0.98 -7.07 33.56
CA VAL A 204 -2.32 -7.45 33.08
C VAL A 204 -2.93 -8.53 33.99
N LYS A 205 -2.11 -9.47 34.49
CA LYS A 205 -2.54 -10.49 35.45
C LYS A 205 -3.21 -9.89 36.69
N GLN A 206 -2.62 -8.84 37.28
CA GLN A 206 -3.21 -8.19 38.46
C GLN A 206 -4.55 -7.52 38.13
N MET A 207 -4.72 -6.99 36.91
CA MET A 207 -6.01 -6.44 36.48
C MET A 207 -7.07 -7.54 36.30
N LEU A 208 -6.66 -8.71 35.79
CA LEU A 208 -7.54 -9.87 35.64
C LEU A 208 -7.90 -10.48 36.99
N ASP A 209 -6.97 -10.57 37.93
CA ASP A 209 -7.20 -11.03 39.30
C ASP A 209 -8.26 -10.13 39.99
N GLU A 210 -8.19 -8.80 39.84
CA GLU A 210 -9.22 -7.89 40.38
C GLU A 210 -10.62 -8.17 39.77
N LEU A 211 -10.67 -8.57 38.49
CA LEU A 211 -11.91 -8.93 37.80
C LEU A 211 -12.45 -10.31 38.23
N GLU A 212 -11.58 -11.32 38.39
CA GLU A 212 -11.92 -12.69 38.79
C GLU A 212 -12.38 -12.75 40.25
N PHE A 213 -11.63 -12.13 41.15
CA PHE A 213 -11.89 -12.17 42.60
C PHE A 213 -12.84 -11.06 43.08
N GLY A 214 -13.28 -10.17 42.18
CA GLY A 214 -14.26 -9.13 42.46
C GLY A 214 -13.76 -8.03 43.40
N HIS A 215 -12.45 -7.81 43.46
CA HIS A 215 -11.85 -6.71 44.22
C HIS A 215 -12.22 -5.38 43.56
N LYS A 216 -13.03 -4.55 44.23
CA LYS A 216 -13.55 -3.27 43.69
C LYS A 216 -12.60 -2.08 43.90
N SER A 217 -11.35 -2.35 44.22
CA SER A 217 -10.34 -1.37 44.61
C SER A 217 -9.45 -0.95 43.44
N GLY A 218 -9.06 -1.89 42.58
CA GLY A 218 -8.16 -1.66 41.46
C GLY A 218 -8.85 -1.36 40.14
N PHE A 219 -8.02 -1.27 39.10
CA PHE A 219 -8.47 -1.18 37.72
C PHE A 219 -9.16 -2.49 37.29
N PRO A 220 -10.30 -2.44 36.58
CA PRO A 220 -10.96 -1.27 35.99
C PRO A 220 -12.04 -0.62 36.88
N TYR A 221 -12.33 -1.13 38.08
CA TYR A 221 -13.46 -0.64 38.88
C TYR A 221 -13.28 0.80 39.39
N ASN A 222 -12.06 1.21 39.70
CA ASN A 222 -11.74 2.59 40.06
C ASN A 222 -12.03 3.57 38.91
N PHE A 223 -11.66 3.21 37.68
CA PHE A 223 -11.96 3.96 36.46
C PHE A 223 -13.45 3.98 36.15
N LEU A 224 -14.13 2.83 36.22
CA LEU A 224 -15.57 2.74 35.97
C LEU A 224 -16.38 3.58 36.98
N ARG A 225 -15.95 3.61 38.25
CA ARG A 225 -16.56 4.48 39.27
C ARG A 225 -16.39 5.96 38.92
N TYR A 226 -15.20 6.35 38.45
CA TYR A 226 -14.97 7.73 38.01
C TYR A 226 -15.90 8.12 36.86
N VAL A 227 -16.02 7.26 35.85
CA VAL A 227 -16.92 7.48 34.71
C VAL A 227 -18.37 7.57 35.17
N ASP A 228 -18.83 6.65 36.03
CA ASP A 228 -20.19 6.66 36.57
C ASP A 228 -20.51 7.94 37.36
N GLN A 229 -19.53 8.50 38.07
CA GLN A 229 -19.70 9.76 38.82
C GLN A 229 -19.69 11.01 37.94
N HIS A 230 -18.99 10.99 36.80
CA HIS A 230 -18.72 12.19 35.98
C HIS A 230 -19.29 12.11 34.56
N HIS A 231 -20.06 11.07 34.22
CA HIS A 231 -20.52 10.81 32.85
C HIS A 231 -21.26 12.00 32.21
N VAL A 232 -22.09 12.73 32.97
CA VAL A 232 -22.81 13.91 32.45
C VAL A 232 -21.83 15.02 32.05
N TYR A 233 -20.87 15.33 32.93
CA TYR A 233 -19.86 16.35 32.68
C TYR A 233 -18.95 15.96 31.51
N ILE A 234 -18.48 14.71 31.48
CA ILE A 234 -17.63 14.18 30.41
C ILE A 234 -18.37 14.21 29.07
N ALA A 235 -19.65 13.79 29.03
CA ALA A 235 -20.46 13.83 27.81
C ALA A 235 -20.63 15.26 27.28
N GLN A 236 -20.86 16.23 28.16
CA GLN A 236 -21.00 17.63 27.80
C GLN A 236 -19.68 18.21 27.26
N GLN A 237 -18.55 17.94 27.93
CA GLN A 237 -17.23 18.38 27.48
C GLN A 237 -16.81 17.72 26.16
N PHE A 238 -17.13 16.44 25.96
CA PHE A 238 -16.84 15.77 24.69
C PHE A 238 -17.74 16.31 23.57
N SER A 239 -19.02 16.56 23.86
CA SER A 239 -19.96 17.10 22.87
C SER A 239 -19.63 18.55 22.47
N SER A 240 -18.98 19.33 23.33
CA SER A 240 -18.56 20.70 23.00
C SER A 240 -17.39 20.74 22.01
N ILE A 241 -16.59 19.67 21.91
CA ILE A 241 -15.52 19.52 20.91
C ILE A 241 -16.11 19.35 19.50
N PHE A 242 -17.30 18.76 19.40
CA PHE A 242 -17.97 18.45 18.14
C PHE A 242 -19.34 19.17 18.05
N PRO A 243 -19.36 20.45 17.63
CA PRO A 243 -20.59 21.25 17.59
C PRO A 243 -21.65 20.67 16.62
N ASP A 244 -21.20 20.02 15.55
CA ASP A 244 -22.06 19.52 14.46
C ASP A 244 -22.60 18.09 14.68
N LEU A 245 -22.49 17.54 15.90
CA LEU A 245 -23.10 16.24 16.19
C LEU A 245 -24.62 16.31 16.13
N THR A 246 -25.21 15.27 15.56
CA THR A 246 -26.66 15.06 15.60
C THR A 246 -27.12 14.69 17.01
N GLU A 247 -28.37 15.02 17.34
CA GLU A 247 -28.93 14.75 18.66
C GLU A 247 -28.96 13.24 18.97
N ASP A 248 -29.32 12.43 17.98
CA ASP A 248 -29.30 10.96 18.11
C ASP A 248 -27.91 10.44 18.48
N THR A 249 -26.85 11.02 17.89
CA THR A 249 -25.47 10.62 18.21
C THR A 249 -25.10 11.04 19.62
N ARG A 250 -25.52 12.23 20.08
CA ARG A 250 -25.29 12.67 21.47
C ARG A 250 -25.97 11.74 22.47
N LEU A 251 -27.21 11.35 22.20
CA LEU A 251 -27.96 10.40 23.03
C LEU A 251 -27.29 9.02 23.07
N GLN A 252 -26.77 8.53 21.93
CA GLN A 252 -26.02 7.27 21.88
C GLN A 252 -24.70 7.33 22.67
N LEU A 253 -23.96 8.44 22.63
CA LEU A 253 -22.74 8.59 23.42
C LEU A 253 -23.04 8.64 24.92
N LEU A 254 -24.13 9.28 25.32
CA LEU A 254 -24.58 9.32 26.70
C LEU A 254 -25.04 7.94 27.17
N SER A 255 -25.80 7.20 26.35
CA SER A 255 -26.23 5.83 26.67
C SER A 255 -25.03 4.87 26.77
N TYR A 256 -24.00 5.07 25.94
CA TYR A 256 -22.75 4.32 25.98
C TYR A 256 -22.01 4.48 27.31
N LEU A 257 -21.94 5.71 27.85
CA LEU A 257 -21.33 6.00 29.15
C LEU A 257 -22.14 5.44 30.32
N GLN A 258 -23.47 5.60 30.29
CA GLN A 258 -24.37 5.12 31.36
C GLN A 258 -24.52 3.60 31.40
N GLY A 259 -24.26 2.94 30.28
CA GLY A 259 -24.37 1.50 30.17
C GLY A 259 -25.80 0.99 30.15
N ALA A 260 -26.63 1.62 29.33
CA ALA A 260 -28.01 1.22 29.11
C ALA A 260 -28.11 -0.27 28.67
N PRO A 261 -29.02 -1.06 29.27
CA PRO A 261 -29.17 -2.47 28.91
C PRO A 261 -29.60 -2.64 27.44
N GLY A 262 -28.89 -3.51 26.71
CA GLY A 262 -29.18 -3.80 25.30
C GLY A 262 -28.37 -3.02 24.27
N GLN A 263 -27.56 -2.03 24.68
CA GLN A 263 -26.67 -1.27 23.80
C GLN A 263 -25.18 -1.50 24.09
N ARG A 264 -24.30 -1.04 23.17
CA ARG A 264 -22.86 -0.99 23.41
C ARG A 264 -22.59 -0.02 24.56
N SER A 265 -21.67 -0.39 25.44
CA SER A 265 -21.30 0.45 26.59
C SER A 265 -19.84 0.29 26.92
N LEU A 266 -19.24 1.35 27.47
CA LEU A 266 -17.89 1.32 28.04
C LEU A 266 -17.74 0.21 29.10
N VAL A 267 -18.81 -0.08 29.85
CA VAL A 267 -18.81 -1.05 30.95
C VAL A 267 -19.01 -2.49 30.44
N GLN A 268 -19.56 -2.67 29.23
CA GLN A 268 -19.97 -3.98 28.72
C GLN A 268 -18.79 -4.93 28.44
N PRO A 269 -17.66 -4.50 27.84
CA PRO A 269 -16.48 -5.35 27.69
C PRO A 269 -16.00 -5.91 29.03
N TYR A 270 -15.88 -5.05 30.04
CA TYR A 270 -15.48 -5.45 31.39
C TYR A 270 -16.48 -6.41 32.03
N ARG A 271 -17.79 -6.12 31.94
CA ARG A 271 -18.85 -7.02 32.46
C ARG A 271 -18.87 -8.38 31.76
N ARG A 272 -18.58 -8.44 30.46
CA ARG A 272 -18.45 -9.72 29.73
C ARG A 272 -17.23 -10.49 30.24
N SER A 273 -16.06 -9.85 30.34
CA SER A 273 -14.87 -10.47 30.91
C SER A 273 -15.08 -10.97 32.33
N ILE A 274 -15.81 -10.24 33.19
CA ILE A 274 -16.19 -10.67 34.56
C ILE A 274 -17.08 -11.93 34.53
N LYS A 275 -18.06 -12.00 33.63
CA LYS A 275 -18.93 -13.18 33.49
C LYS A 275 -18.18 -14.41 32.99
N THR A 276 -17.21 -14.21 32.08
CA THR A 276 -16.36 -15.27 31.55
C THR A 276 -15.32 -15.74 32.58
N ALA A 277 -14.82 -14.84 33.42
CA ALA A 277 -13.93 -15.12 34.55
C ALA A 277 -14.62 -15.93 35.66
N GLY A 278 -15.87 -15.57 36.02
CA GLY A 278 -16.65 -16.28 37.04
C GLY A 278 -17.20 -17.65 36.62
N GLY A 279 -17.07 -18.01 35.34
CA GLY A 279 -17.50 -19.28 34.79
C GLY A 279 -16.38 -19.92 33.97
N GLY A 280 -15.44 -20.58 34.65
CA GLY A 280 -14.46 -21.51 34.10
C GLY A 280 -13.94 -21.21 32.68
N SER A 281 -12.82 -20.49 32.60
CA SER A 281 -11.86 -20.45 31.49
C SER A 281 -12.40 -20.63 30.07
N GLN A 282 -12.80 -19.53 29.42
CA GLN A 282 -12.56 -19.34 27.98
C GLN A 282 -12.24 -17.87 27.70
N ILE A 283 -10.95 -17.54 27.54
CA ILE A 283 -10.53 -16.26 26.98
C ILE A 283 -11.00 -16.24 25.52
N VAL A 284 -12.09 -15.54 25.24
CA VAL A 284 -12.54 -15.29 23.88
C VAL A 284 -11.65 -14.19 23.31
N ALA A 285 -10.75 -14.55 22.40
CA ALA A 285 -10.02 -13.62 21.56
C ALA A 285 -11.02 -12.81 20.71
N PHE A 286 -10.89 -11.49 20.73
CA PHE A 286 -11.61 -10.62 19.82
C PHE A 286 -10.92 -10.64 18.44
N PRO A 287 -11.67 -10.68 17.33
CA PRO A 287 -11.09 -10.45 16.01
C PRO A 287 -10.81 -8.95 15.81
N ASP A 288 -9.75 -8.68 15.03
CA ASP A 288 -9.26 -7.35 14.63
C ASP A 288 -10.33 -6.46 13.96
#